data_AF-A0A5P9HMD5-F1
#
_entry.id   AF-A0A5P9HMD5-F1
#
_cell.length_a   1.000
_cell.length_b   1.000
_cell.length_c   1.000
_cell.angle_alpha   90.00
_cell.angle_beta   90.00
_cell.angle_gamma   90.00
#
_symmetry.space_group_name_H-M   'P 1'
#
loop_
_entity.id
_entity.type
_entity.pdbx_description
1 polymer ?
#
loop_
_entity_poly.entity_id
_entity_poly.type
_entity_poly.pdbx_seq_one_letter_code
_entity_poly.pdbx_strand_id
1 'polypeptide(L)'
;MRIHLEKKLILFLLLSLILVLAGCQEDSAGNTETNPPEQETPSEEKPNEKDEEEQKSQEETDNSGNDEQLLDTIINTPPIPETIEGVVNYPIGELAHIKSTTEEAGEYLKEIPPLSEDASEEEMTQYVNYIYALFKVDYESPDSLLESMEIMNADNPDEVTNKELQKDQYNVIIALDASGSMANYIGDKTMMDIAKEAINEYVGSLPENANVGLRVYGHEGTGSDADKQLSCDANELIYELGSFDKSSFETALNPIKPAGWTPLASALEQSAEDLKKFSSENSRNVIYFVSDGIETCDGNPVEAAKAAKASGMDPIVNIIGFGVNNEDSKKLKEIADAAGGNYADVHNQSQLNEQFSKSVDEVLKWQAWHTKSQSEVANNYHENFFGLNAWENKWMSKNIHFSLSASTAITILSNENLITYDQKYWMDDLLKEKFKKQEKLVKNLYNKLFELNKENYNNKMDEIYKIYKKNSQ
;
A
#
# COMPACT_ATOMS: atom_id res chain seq x y z
N MET A 1 27.28 31.42 -12.13
CA MET A 1 28.35 30.41 -12.25
C MET A 1 27.91 28.98 -11.88
N ARG A 2 26.91 28.78 -11.00
CA ARG A 2 26.35 27.44 -10.68
C ARG A 2 25.52 26.78 -11.80
N ILE A 3 24.80 27.55 -12.62
CA ILE A 3 23.93 27.02 -13.69
C ILE A 3 24.70 26.42 -14.88
N HIS A 4 25.98 26.80 -15.06
CA HIS A 4 26.83 26.22 -16.11
C HIS A 4 27.54 24.92 -15.70
N LEU A 5 27.58 24.59 -14.41
CA LEU A 5 28.20 23.37 -13.93
C LEU A 5 27.26 22.17 -14.06
N GLU A 6 25.96 22.35 -13.79
CA GLU A 6 24.96 21.28 -13.85
C GLU A 6 24.66 20.82 -15.29
N LYS A 7 24.67 21.74 -16.27
CA LYS A 7 24.50 21.37 -17.69
C LYS A 7 25.67 20.58 -18.26
N LYS A 8 26.89 20.76 -17.74
CA LYS A 8 28.06 19.98 -18.17
C LYS A 8 28.08 18.59 -17.52
N LEU A 9 27.54 18.44 -16.31
CA LEU A 9 27.46 17.15 -15.63
C LEU A 9 26.41 16.23 -16.27
N ILE A 10 25.27 16.79 -16.70
CA ILE A 10 24.21 16.05 -17.40
C ILE A 10 24.63 15.66 -18.83
N LEU A 11 25.41 16.50 -19.52
CA LEU A 11 25.93 16.18 -20.86
C LEU A 11 27.04 15.12 -20.81
N PHE A 12 27.80 15.02 -19.70
CA PHE A 12 28.81 13.97 -19.50
C PHE A 12 28.18 12.62 -19.14
N LEU A 13 27.07 12.61 -18.40
CA LEU A 13 26.33 11.39 -18.05
C LEU A 13 25.62 10.78 -19.26
N LEU A 14 25.06 11.60 -20.16
CA LEU A 14 24.43 11.14 -21.42
C LEU A 14 25.43 10.64 -22.47
N LEU A 15 26.69 11.11 -22.45
CA LEU A 15 27.73 10.64 -23.39
C LEU A 15 28.41 9.33 -22.93
N SER A 16 28.23 8.94 -21.66
CA SER A 16 28.79 7.71 -21.09
C SER A 16 27.91 6.46 -21.30
N LEU A 17 26.66 6.63 -21.73
CA LEU A 17 25.70 5.52 -21.93
C LEU A 17 25.65 4.98 -23.38
N ILE A 18 26.46 5.53 -24.30
CA ILE A 18 26.48 5.13 -25.73
C ILE A 18 27.71 4.25 -26.07
N LEU A 19 28.55 3.87 -25.10
CA LEU A 19 29.85 3.23 -25.35
C LEU A 19 29.99 1.78 -24.86
N VAL A 20 28.90 0.99 -24.80
CA VAL A 20 28.93 -0.44 -24.40
C VAL A 20 28.29 -1.40 -25.42
N LEU A 21 28.13 -1.02 -26.69
CA LEU A 21 27.74 -1.97 -27.75
C LEU A 21 28.68 -1.90 -28.94
N ALA A 22 29.93 -2.33 -28.72
CA ALA A 22 30.83 -2.76 -29.78
C ALA A 22 31.88 -3.72 -29.20
N GLY A 23 31.76 -5.02 -29.51
CA GLY A 23 32.82 -5.98 -29.20
C GLY A 23 32.36 -7.42 -29.20
N CYS A 24 32.27 -8.03 -30.39
CA CYS A 24 33.01 -9.25 -30.74
C CYS A 24 32.57 -9.73 -32.14
N GLN A 25 33.47 -9.62 -33.12
CA GLN A 25 33.43 -10.32 -34.40
C GLN A 25 34.82 -10.91 -34.68
N GLU A 26 34.85 -12.26 -34.83
CA GLU A 26 35.72 -13.15 -35.62
C GLU A 26 37.26 -13.19 -35.33
N ASP A 27 38.02 -14.29 -35.53
CA ASP A 27 37.99 -15.20 -36.67
C ASP A 27 38.90 -16.48 -36.55
N SER A 28 38.78 -17.37 -37.56
CA SER A 28 39.73 -18.39 -38.09
C SER A 28 39.65 -19.85 -37.56
N ALA A 29 39.74 -20.94 -38.36
CA ALA A 29 39.95 -21.19 -39.79
C ALA A 29 39.59 -22.67 -40.13
N GLY A 30 39.32 -22.98 -41.42
CA GLY A 30 39.33 -24.36 -41.94
C GLY A 30 38.71 -24.59 -43.32
N ASN A 31 39.52 -24.41 -44.38
CA ASN A 31 39.28 -24.67 -45.83
C ASN A 31 38.73 -26.06 -46.21
N THR A 32 37.91 -26.17 -47.27
CA THR A 32 38.28 -26.61 -48.67
C THR A 32 37.00 -26.64 -49.55
N GLU A 33 36.94 -25.88 -50.66
CA GLU A 33 37.05 -26.32 -52.09
C GLU A 33 36.04 -27.44 -52.49
N THR A 34 35.21 -27.39 -53.54
CA THR A 34 35.24 -26.74 -54.88
C THR A 34 33.85 -26.80 -55.60
N ASN A 35 33.41 -25.65 -56.14
CA ASN A 35 32.70 -25.31 -57.42
C ASN A 35 32.33 -26.41 -58.50
N PRO A 36 31.56 -26.09 -59.59
CA PRO A 36 30.25 -25.39 -59.80
C PRO A 36 29.41 -26.09 -60.94
N PRO A 37 28.60 -25.43 -61.84
CA PRO A 37 27.31 -24.73 -61.69
C PRO A 37 26.17 -25.18 -62.68
N GLU A 38 24.98 -24.59 -62.46
CA GLU A 38 23.94 -24.09 -63.41
C GLU A 38 23.12 -24.98 -64.38
N GLN A 39 21.79 -24.75 -64.28
CA GLN A 39 20.82 -24.34 -65.33
C GLN A 39 19.64 -25.27 -65.74
N GLU A 40 18.45 -24.63 -65.70
CA GLU A 40 17.22 -24.77 -66.53
C GLU A 40 16.11 -25.82 -66.22
N THR A 41 14.90 -25.27 -66.02
CA THR A 41 13.52 -25.83 -66.10
C THR A 41 13.03 -25.92 -67.57
N PRO A 42 11.81 -26.43 -67.97
CA PRO A 42 10.65 -27.01 -67.26
C PRO A 42 9.93 -28.25 -67.93
N SER A 43 8.96 -28.85 -67.20
CA SER A 43 7.64 -29.45 -67.58
C SER A 43 7.38 -30.39 -68.79
N GLU A 44 6.60 -31.47 -68.58
CA GLU A 44 5.42 -31.99 -69.36
C GLU A 44 5.05 -33.43 -68.89
N GLU A 45 3.86 -33.71 -68.33
CA GLU A 45 2.54 -34.13 -68.90
C GLU A 45 2.25 -35.66 -69.05
N LYS A 46 1.12 -36.06 -68.41
CA LYS A 46 0.15 -37.20 -68.46
C LYS A 46 0.30 -38.39 -69.45
N PRO A 47 -0.41 -39.53 -69.19
CA PRO A 47 -1.69 -39.78 -69.91
C PRO A 47 -2.83 -40.56 -69.17
N ASN A 48 -4.04 -40.07 -69.46
CA ASN A 48 -5.41 -40.59 -69.73
C ASN A 48 -5.84 -42.09 -69.74
N GLU A 49 -7.11 -42.37 -69.35
CA GLU A 49 -8.27 -42.99 -70.11
C GLU A 49 -9.29 -43.75 -69.19
N LYS A 50 -10.58 -43.33 -69.11
CA LYS A 50 -11.85 -43.89 -69.72
C LYS A 50 -12.45 -45.12 -68.99
N ASP A 51 -13.75 -45.40 -68.85
CA ASP A 51 -15.07 -44.90 -69.28
C ASP A 51 -16.13 -45.48 -68.29
N GLU A 52 -17.31 -44.84 -68.12
CA GLU A 52 -18.65 -45.46 -68.28
C GLU A 52 -19.80 -44.55 -67.79
N GLU A 53 -20.80 -44.40 -68.67
CA GLU A 53 -22.05 -43.66 -68.54
C GLU A 53 -23.12 -44.45 -67.75
N GLU A 54 -24.05 -43.77 -67.06
CA GLU A 54 -25.52 -43.76 -67.33
C GLU A 54 -26.40 -43.47 -66.08
N GLN A 55 -27.03 -42.30 -66.13
CA GLN A 55 -28.40 -41.89 -65.76
C GLN A 55 -29.15 -42.29 -64.46
N LYS A 56 -29.64 -41.19 -63.83
CA LYS A 56 -30.95 -40.95 -63.18
C LYS A 56 -31.21 -41.56 -61.80
N SER A 57 -31.37 -40.70 -60.80
CA SER A 57 -32.68 -40.10 -60.45
C SER A 57 -32.51 -38.90 -59.52
N GLN A 58 -33.44 -37.95 -59.63
CA GLN A 58 -33.61 -36.81 -58.75
C GLN A 58 -33.91 -37.26 -57.32
N GLU A 59 -33.20 -36.73 -56.34
CA GLU A 59 -33.73 -36.50 -55.00
C GLU A 59 -33.56 -35.00 -54.73
N GLU A 60 -34.59 -34.23 -55.08
CA GLU A 60 -34.90 -32.99 -54.36
C GLU A 60 -35.24 -33.43 -52.94
N THR A 61 -34.27 -33.32 -52.03
CA THR A 61 -34.53 -33.47 -50.60
C THR A 61 -35.31 -32.26 -50.13
N ASP A 62 -36.51 -32.54 -49.64
CA ASP A 62 -37.48 -31.62 -49.05
C ASP A 62 -36.84 -30.86 -47.86
N ASN A 63 -36.25 -29.69 -48.13
CA ASN A 63 -35.52 -28.86 -47.16
C ASN A 63 -36.45 -27.94 -46.32
N SER A 64 -37.75 -27.94 -46.64
CA SER A 64 -38.76 -27.02 -46.06
C SER A 64 -38.91 -27.15 -44.54
N GLY A 65 -38.67 -28.33 -43.96
CA GLY A 65 -38.87 -28.56 -42.53
C GLY A 65 -37.71 -28.08 -41.64
N ASN A 66 -36.49 -27.99 -42.18
CA ASN A 66 -35.32 -27.49 -41.47
C ASN A 66 -35.29 -25.95 -41.50
N ASP A 67 -35.66 -25.34 -42.62
CA ASP A 67 -35.71 -23.88 -42.77
C ASP A 67 -36.74 -23.25 -41.82
N GLU A 68 -37.91 -23.87 -41.62
CA GLU A 68 -38.97 -23.38 -40.72
C GLU A 68 -38.55 -23.45 -39.23
N GLN A 69 -37.80 -24.49 -38.84
CA GLN A 69 -37.23 -24.60 -37.49
C GLN A 69 -36.11 -23.58 -37.24
N LEU A 70 -35.28 -23.34 -38.24
CA LEU A 70 -34.19 -22.37 -38.14
C LEU A 70 -34.73 -20.93 -38.13
N LEU A 71 -35.75 -20.62 -38.92
CA LEU A 71 -36.50 -19.36 -38.86
C LEU A 71 -37.12 -19.14 -37.47
N ASP A 72 -37.78 -20.15 -36.89
CA ASP A 72 -38.31 -20.05 -35.53
C ASP A 72 -37.20 -19.80 -34.49
N THR A 73 -36.03 -20.41 -34.67
CA THR A 73 -34.85 -20.16 -33.83
C THR A 73 -34.36 -18.72 -33.95
N ILE A 74 -34.28 -18.18 -35.17
CA ILE A 74 -33.88 -16.78 -35.43
C ILE A 74 -34.86 -15.81 -34.76
N ILE A 75 -36.16 -16.02 -34.95
CA ILE A 75 -37.22 -15.15 -34.41
C ILE A 75 -37.21 -15.17 -32.88
N ASN A 76 -36.97 -16.32 -32.27
CA ASN A 76 -36.96 -16.48 -30.81
C ASN A 76 -35.59 -16.18 -30.18
N THR A 77 -34.59 -15.76 -30.96
CA THR A 77 -33.27 -15.44 -30.42
C THR A 77 -33.34 -14.21 -29.50
N PRO A 78 -32.81 -14.29 -28.26
CA PRO A 78 -32.83 -13.17 -27.33
C PRO A 78 -32.11 -11.93 -27.88
N PRO A 79 -32.62 -10.72 -27.59
CA PRO A 79 -31.99 -9.49 -28.06
C PRO A 79 -30.58 -9.30 -27.51
N ILE A 80 -29.75 -8.59 -28.26
CA ILE A 80 -28.39 -8.23 -27.83
C ILE A 80 -28.46 -7.47 -26.49
N PRO A 81 -27.75 -7.92 -25.45
CA PRO A 81 -27.80 -7.28 -24.14
C PRO A 81 -27.29 -5.84 -24.13
N GLU A 82 -27.95 -5.01 -23.34
CA GLU A 82 -27.60 -3.61 -23.12
C GLU A 82 -27.02 -3.34 -21.72
N THR A 83 -26.67 -4.39 -20.98
CA THR A 83 -26.00 -4.32 -19.67
C THR A 83 -24.77 -5.23 -19.65
N ILE A 84 -23.78 -4.90 -18.82
CA ILE A 84 -22.57 -5.75 -18.68
C ILE A 84 -22.93 -7.15 -18.18
N GLU A 85 -23.80 -7.22 -17.16
CA GLU A 85 -24.29 -8.49 -16.63
C GLU A 85 -24.98 -9.34 -17.71
N GLY A 86 -25.80 -8.71 -18.54
CA GLY A 86 -26.44 -9.39 -19.66
C GLY A 86 -25.43 -9.88 -20.69
N VAL A 87 -24.38 -9.11 -21.00
CA VAL A 87 -23.32 -9.54 -21.92
C VAL A 87 -22.52 -10.71 -21.36
N VAL A 88 -22.17 -10.66 -20.07
CA VAL A 88 -21.44 -11.74 -19.39
C VAL A 88 -22.26 -13.03 -19.38
N ASN A 89 -23.55 -12.94 -19.04
CA ASN A 89 -24.43 -14.10 -18.88
C ASN A 89 -25.09 -14.58 -20.19
N TYR A 90 -24.89 -13.89 -21.31
CA TYR A 90 -25.44 -14.34 -22.60
C TYR A 90 -24.78 -15.65 -23.04
N PRO A 91 -25.55 -16.66 -23.47
CA PRO A 91 -25.02 -17.96 -23.88
C PRO A 91 -23.86 -17.87 -24.86
N ILE A 92 -22.86 -18.73 -24.69
CA ILE A 92 -21.74 -18.83 -25.63
C ILE A 92 -22.28 -19.38 -26.96
N GLY A 93 -21.89 -18.73 -28.05
CA GLY A 93 -22.32 -19.10 -29.39
C GLY A 93 -21.64 -20.35 -29.92
N GLU A 94 -22.34 -21.09 -30.78
CA GLU A 94 -21.82 -22.31 -31.41
C GLU A 94 -20.55 -22.06 -32.23
N LEU A 95 -20.40 -20.85 -32.80
CA LEU A 95 -19.26 -20.43 -33.59
C LEU A 95 -18.27 -19.53 -32.83
N ALA A 96 -18.38 -19.44 -31.50
CA ALA A 96 -17.58 -18.51 -30.68
C ALA A 96 -16.06 -18.74 -30.76
N HIS A 97 -15.62 -19.95 -31.12
CA HIS A 97 -14.20 -20.33 -31.19
C HIS A 97 -13.65 -20.43 -32.60
N ILE A 98 -14.50 -20.24 -33.60
CA ILE A 98 -14.18 -20.46 -35.00
C ILE A 98 -14.12 -19.08 -35.66
N LYS A 99 -13.08 -18.84 -36.47
CA LYS A 99 -13.06 -17.61 -37.27
C LYS A 99 -14.20 -17.69 -38.29
N SER A 100 -14.98 -16.62 -38.43
CA SER A 100 -16.07 -16.53 -39.40
C SER A 100 -15.63 -16.73 -40.86
N THR A 101 -14.34 -16.57 -41.16
CA THR A 101 -13.75 -16.80 -42.49
C THR A 101 -13.35 -18.27 -42.75
N THR A 102 -13.60 -19.18 -41.81
CA THR A 102 -13.33 -20.60 -42.02
C THR A 102 -14.40 -21.23 -42.92
N GLU A 103 -14.03 -22.32 -43.59
CA GLU A 103 -14.95 -23.11 -44.39
C GLU A 103 -16.12 -23.64 -43.53
N GLU A 104 -15.84 -24.11 -42.32
CA GLU A 104 -16.84 -24.58 -41.35
C GLU A 104 -17.87 -23.49 -40.99
N ALA A 105 -17.42 -22.28 -40.64
CA ALA A 105 -18.33 -21.17 -40.39
C ALA A 105 -19.11 -20.76 -41.66
N GLY A 106 -18.46 -20.83 -42.83
CA GLY A 106 -19.10 -20.54 -44.11
C GLY A 106 -20.23 -21.51 -44.44
N GLU A 107 -20.04 -22.82 -44.23
CA GLU A 107 -21.08 -23.84 -44.46
C GLU A 107 -22.28 -23.62 -43.53
N TYR A 108 -22.05 -23.37 -42.23
CA TYR A 108 -23.13 -23.07 -41.29
C TYR A 108 -23.93 -21.83 -41.71
N LEU A 109 -23.24 -20.76 -42.15
CA LEU A 109 -23.89 -19.52 -42.56
C LEU A 109 -24.71 -19.66 -43.85
N LYS A 110 -24.38 -20.62 -44.73
CA LYS A 110 -25.16 -20.89 -45.96
C LYS A 110 -26.50 -21.55 -45.67
N GLU A 111 -26.63 -22.23 -44.53
CA GLU A 111 -27.89 -22.86 -44.10
C GLU A 111 -28.88 -21.83 -43.54
N ILE A 112 -28.46 -20.59 -43.29
CA ILE A 112 -29.35 -19.53 -42.80
C ILE A 112 -30.40 -19.20 -43.88
N PRO A 113 -31.71 -19.20 -43.55
CA PRO A 113 -32.77 -18.95 -44.53
C PRO A 113 -32.65 -17.55 -45.12
N PRO A 114 -32.89 -17.37 -46.44
CA PRO A 114 -32.80 -16.06 -47.08
C PRO A 114 -33.84 -15.10 -46.50
N LEU A 115 -33.42 -13.86 -46.25
CA LEU A 115 -34.30 -12.80 -45.77
C LEU A 115 -35.02 -12.15 -46.96
N SER A 116 -36.33 -11.94 -46.84
CA SER A 116 -37.12 -11.29 -47.89
C SER A 116 -36.57 -9.90 -48.25
N GLU A 117 -36.58 -9.50 -49.52
CA GLU A 117 -36.07 -8.19 -49.95
C GLU A 117 -36.85 -7.01 -49.34
N ASP A 118 -38.12 -7.22 -49.00
CA ASP A 118 -39.02 -6.26 -48.34
C ASP A 118 -39.11 -6.43 -46.82
N ALA A 119 -38.18 -7.19 -46.22
CA ALA A 119 -38.15 -7.43 -44.78
C ALA A 119 -38.14 -6.13 -43.96
N SER A 120 -38.91 -6.16 -42.89
CA SER A 120 -39.00 -5.09 -41.90
C SER A 120 -37.72 -4.95 -41.08
N GLU A 121 -37.55 -3.80 -40.42
CA GLU A 121 -36.45 -3.57 -39.47
C GLU A 121 -36.47 -4.56 -38.29
N GLU A 122 -37.65 -5.07 -37.91
CA GLU A 122 -37.80 -6.07 -36.85
C GLU A 122 -37.22 -7.42 -37.29
N GLU A 123 -37.52 -7.86 -38.51
CA GLU A 123 -36.98 -9.11 -39.09
C GLU A 123 -35.46 -9.00 -39.28
N MET A 124 -34.96 -7.87 -39.79
CA MET A 124 -33.52 -7.63 -39.86
C MET A 124 -32.85 -7.64 -38.47
N THR A 125 -33.53 -7.09 -37.45
CA THR A 125 -33.04 -7.11 -36.06
C THR A 125 -32.94 -8.53 -35.52
N GLN A 126 -33.90 -9.41 -35.82
CA GLN A 126 -33.85 -10.82 -35.40
C GLN A 126 -32.67 -11.55 -36.04
N TYR A 127 -32.39 -11.31 -37.32
CA TYR A 127 -31.18 -11.84 -37.96
C TYR A 127 -29.90 -11.31 -37.32
N VAL A 128 -29.85 -10.02 -36.96
CA VAL A 128 -28.69 -9.45 -36.23
C VAL A 128 -28.53 -10.08 -34.85
N ASN A 129 -29.62 -10.30 -34.12
CA ASN A 129 -29.59 -10.99 -32.82
C ASN A 129 -29.07 -12.43 -32.96
N TYR A 130 -29.52 -13.16 -33.98
CA TYR A 130 -29.06 -14.50 -34.28
C TYR A 130 -27.57 -14.56 -34.60
N ILE A 131 -27.09 -13.68 -35.48
CA ILE A 131 -25.67 -13.60 -35.81
C ILE A 131 -24.83 -13.23 -34.57
N TYR A 132 -25.31 -12.31 -33.74
CA TYR A 132 -24.66 -12.02 -32.46
C TYR A 132 -24.59 -13.26 -31.57
N ALA A 133 -25.68 -14.00 -31.44
CA ALA A 133 -25.75 -15.21 -30.63
C ALA A 133 -24.78 -16.29 -31.10
N LEU A 134 -24.68 -16.53 -32.42
CA LEU A 134 -23.80 -17.54 -33.01
C LEU A 134 -22.32 -17.32 -32.67
N PHE A 135 -21.88 -16.06 -32.67
CA PHE A 135 -20.47 -15.71 -32.44
C PHE A 135 -20.18 -15.24 -31.02
N LYS A 136 -21.16 -15.28 -30.10
CA LYS A 136 -21.02 -14.76 -28.75
C LYS A 136 -19.88 -15.44 -28.01
N VAL A 137 -18.84 -14.67 -27.70
CA VAL A 137 -17.70 -15.12 -26.89
C VAL A 137 -17.97 -15.03 -25.40
N ASP A 138 -17.23 -15.82 -24.64
CA ASP A 138 -17.19 -15.73 -23.18
C ASP A 138 -16.51 -14.44 -22.70
N TYR A 139 -17.09 -13.76 -21.70
CA TYR A 139 -16.54 -12.54 -21.10
C TYR A 139 -16.38 -12.73 -19.59
N GLU A 140 -15.25 -12.25 -19.07
CA GLU A 140 -14.99 -12.33 -17.63
C GLU A 140 -15.76 -11.23 -16.88
N SER A 141 -16.41 -11.65 -15.79
CA SER A 141 -17.01 -10.72 -14.82
C SER A 141 -15.92 -9.99 -14.03
N PRO A 142 -16.12 -8.71 -13.65
CA PRO A 142 -15.22 -7.99 -12.76
C PRO A 142 -15.35 -8.41 -11.28
N ASP A 143 -16.17 -9.41 -10.93
CA ASP A 143 -16.49 -9.74 -9.52
C ASP A 143 -15.27 -10.03 -8.64
N SER A 144 -14.24 -10.69 -9.18
CA SER A 144 -13.01 -10.93 -8.42
C SER A 144 -12.24 -9.65 -8.08
N LEU A 145 -12.37 -8.60 -8.90
CA LEU A 145 -11.81 -7.27 -8.61
C LEU A 145 -12.64 -6.53 -7.56
N LEU A 146 -13.95 -6.74 -7.55
CA LEU A 146 -14.81 -6.19 -6.51
C LEU A 146 -14.50 -6.84 -5.16
N GLU A 147 -14.36 -8.17 -5.13
CA GLU A 147 -13.98 -8.90 -3.93
C GLU A 147 -12.61 -8.45 -3.39
N SER A 148 -11.61 -8.26 -4.26
CA SER A 148 -10.30 -7.77 -3.83
C SER A 148 -10.35 -6.33 -3.29
N MET A 149 -11.18 -5.46 -3.89
CA MET A 149 -11.42 -4.10 -3.41
C MET A 149 -12.19 -4.07 -2.07
N GLU A 150 -13.10 -5.01 -1.85
CA GLU A 150 -13.80 -5.20 -0.58
C GLU A 150 -12.85 -5.69 0.51
N ILE A 151 -11.96 -6.64 0.21
CA ILE A 151 -10.92 -7.12 1.14
C ILE A 151 -9.98 -5.99 1.56
N MET A 152 -9.58 -5.12 0.63
CA MET A 152 -8.79 -3.93 0.97
C MET A 152 -9.52 -3.00 1.95
N ASN A 153 -10.83 -2.87 1.78
CA ASN A 153 -11.69 -2.03 2.62
C ASN A 153 -12.11 -2.69 3.92
N ALA A 154 -11.95 -4.01 4.05
CA ALA A 154 -12.32 -4.71 5.26
C ALA A 154 -11.50 -4.18 6.45
N ASP A 155 -12.12 -4.17 7.63
CA ASP A 155 -11.40 -3.95 8.87
C ASP A 155 -10.42 -5.11 9.03
N ASN A 156 -9.12 -4.82 9.02
CA ASN A 156 -8.12 -5.78 9.46
C ASN A 156 -7.45 -5.22 10.72
N PRO A 157 -8.11 -5.36 11.88
CA PRO A 157 -7.58 -4.89 13.12
C PRO A 157 -6.78 -6.03 13.73
N ASP A 158 -5.49 -6.09 13.44
CA ASP A 158 -4.57 -6.48 14.51
C ASP A 158 -4.57 -5.30 15.51
N GLU A 159 -5.68 -5.18 16.24
CA GLU A 159 -5.93 -4.19 17.28
C GLU A 159 -5.03 -4.54 18.45
N VAL A 160 -3.82 -4.00 18.46
CA VAL A 160 -3.12 -3.76 19.71
C VAL A 160 -3.84 -2.57 20.36
N THR A 161 -4.93 -2.85 21.06
CA THR A 161 -5.57 -1.86 21.93
C THR A 161 -4.67 -1.63 23.14
N ASN A 162 -3.90 -0.56 23.13
CA ASN A 162 -3.58 0.13 24.37
C ASN A 162 -4.05 1.57 24.27
N LYS A 163 -4.94 1.96 25.18
CA LYS A 163 -5.77 3.15 25.07
C LYS A 163 -5.23 4.29 25.93
N GLU A 164 -3.94 4.50 25.86
CA GLU A 164 -3.25 5.74 26.21
C GLU A 164 -2.09 5.69 25.21
N LEU A 165 -2.01 6.56 24.23
CA LEU A 165 -1.23 7.79 24.30
C LEU A 165 -1.26 8.39 22.88
N GLN A 166 -1.30 9.71 22.78
CA GLN A 166 -1.47 10.46 21.54
C GLN A 166 -0.39 11.56 21.51
N LYS A 167 0.53 11.72 20.52
CA LYS A 167 1.02 12.94 19.80
C LYS A 167 2.21 12.75 18.80
N ASP A 168 2.39 13.70 17.86
CA ASP A 168 3.26 13.63 16.64
C ASP A 168 4.78 13.85 16.86
N GLN A 169 5.18 14.45 17.99
CA GLN A 169 6.57 14.73 18.36
C GLN A 169 6.87 14.08 19.70
N TYR A 170 7.85 13.18 19.78
CA TYR A 170 8.25 12.55 21.04
C TYR A 170 9.32 13.39 21.74
N ASN A 171 9.00 13.93 22.91
CA ASN A 171 9.93 14.74 23.72
C ASN A 171 10.17 14.02 25.05
N VAL A 172 11.43 13.75 25.33
CA VAL A 172 11.86 13.06 26.55
C VAL A 172 12.75 14.01 27.34
N ILE A 173 12.35 14.31 28.57
CA ILE A 173 13.25 14.93 29.55
C ILE A 173 13.66 13.87 30.55
N ILE A 174 14.96 13.73 30.75
CA ILE A 174 15.53 12.92 31.82
C ILE A 174 15.90 13.87 32.95
N ALA A 175 15.25 13.73 34.10
CA ALA A 175 15.54 14.47 35.31
C ALA A 175 16.36 13.58 36.26
N LEU A 176 17.66 13.84 36.32
CA LEU A 176 18.61 13.09 37.14
C LEU A 176 18.76 13.73 38.52
N ASP A 177 18.42 12.96 39.55
CA ASP A 177 18.75 13.29 40.93
C ASP A 177 20.27 13.24 41.10
N ALA A 178 20.85 14.34 41.55
CA ALA A 178 22.25 14.42 41.91
C ALA A 178 22.44 14.68 43.40
N SER A 179 21.45 14.34 44.24
CA SER A 179 21.55 14.39 45.69
C SER A 179 22.72 13.54 46.23
N GLY A 180 23.19 13.84 47.44
CA GLY A 180 24.36 13.16 48.01
C GLY A 180 24.20 11.64 48.18
N SER A 181 22.97 11.13 48.29
CA SER A 181 22.68 9.70 48.41
C SER A 181 23.05 8.92 47.15
N MET A 182 23.07 9.56 45.98
CA MET A 182 23.50 8.94 44.71
C MET A 182 25.00 8.56 44.68
N ALA A 183 25.78 8.97 45.68
CA ALA A 183 27.16 8.52 45.89
C ALA A 183 27.26 7.11 46.50
N ASN A 184 26.14 6.54 46.97
CA ASN A 184 26.12 5.20 47.54
C ASN A 184 26.51 4.16 46.49
N TYR A 185 27.12 3.07 46.94
CA TYR A 185 27.55 1.99 46.07
C TYR A 185 26.47 0.93 45.91
N ILE A 186 26.31 0.45 44.69
CA ILE A 186 25.65 -0.82 44.37
C ILE A 186 26.67 -1.68 43.67
N GLY A 187 27.11 -2.74 44.33
CA GLY A 187 28.22 -3.56 43.84
C GLY A 187 29.52 -2.76 43.82
N ASP A 188 30.09 -2.57 42.63
CA ASP A 188 31.37 -1.91 42.39
C ASP A 188 31.25 -0.47 41.85
N LYS A 189 30.03 0.01 41.56
CA LYS A 189 29.76 1.34 41.03
C LYS A 189 28.89 2.17 41.97
N THR A 190 28.96 3.49 41.84
CA THR A 190 28.01 4.39 42.50
C THR A 190 26.64 4.35 41.80
N MET A 191 25.57 4.69 42.52
CA MET A 191 24.24 4.83 41.93
C MET A 191 24.25 5.85 40.76
N MET A 192 24.99 6.95 40.92
CA MET A 192 25.22 7.96 39.89
C MET A 192 25.87 7.39 38.63
N ASP A 193 26.94 6.59 38.75
CA ASP A 193 27.61 6.01 37.59
C ASP A 193 26.68 5.05 36.83
N ILE A 194 25.90 4.24 37.56
CA ILE A 194 24.91 3.34 36.96
C ILE A 194 23.82 4.12 36.23
N ALA A 195 23.30 5.19 36.87
CA ALA A 195 22.30 6.06 36.27
C ALA A 195 22.79 6.69 34.97
N LYS A 196 24.01 7.24 34.97
CA LYS A 196 24.61 7.86 33.77
C LYS A 196 24.77 6.87 32.61
N GLU A 197 25.25 5.66 32.89
CA GLU A 197 25.42 4.64 31.86
C GLU A 197 24.08 4.23 31.24
N ALA A 198 23.06 3.97 32.06
CA ALA A 198 21.74 3.59 31.57
C ALA A 198 21.03 4.73 30.82
N ILE A 199 21.18 5.97 31.30
CA ILE A 199 20.66 7.15 30.61
C ILE A 199 21.28 7.27 29.22
N ASN A 200 22.61 7.14 29.10
CA ASN A 200 23.32 7.19 27.81
C ASN A 200 22.86 6.10 26.85
N GLU A 201 22.66 4.88 27.34
CA GLU A 201 22.16 3.76 26.52
C GLU A 201 20.74 4.02 26.04
N TYR A 202 19.85 4.46 26.93
CA TYR A 202 18.46 4.77 26.61
C TYR A 202 18.34 5.86 25.56
N VAL A 203 18.97 7.03 25.76
CA VAL A 203 18.87 8.14 24.80
C VAL A 203 19.45 7.78 23.44
N GLY A 204 20.48 6.92 23.40
CA GLY A 204 21.04 6.39 22.17
C GLY A 204 20.15 5.37 21.45
N SER A 205 19.17 4.80 22.14
CA SER A 205 18.20 3.85 21.58
C SER A 205 16.89 4.51 21.13
N LEU A 206 16.70 5.79 21.44
CA LEU A 206 15.51 6.53 21.01
C LEU A 206 15.50 6.71 19.47
N PRO A 207 14.30 6.76 18.85
CA PRO A 207 14.17 7.09 17.43
C PRO A 207 14.82 8.43 17.05
N GLU A 208 15.33 8.56 15.82
CA GLU A 208 16.03 9.77 15.34
C GLU A 208 15.20 11.06 15.42
N ASN A 209 13.87 10.95 15.41
CA ASN A 209 12.95 12.08 15.50
C ASN A 209 12.57 12.47 16.94
N ALA A 210 13.12 11.81 17.96
CA ALA A 210 12.88 12.18 19.36
C ALA A 210 13.70 13.41 19.77
N ASN A 211 13.09 14.32 20.52
CA ASN A 211 13.83 15.35 21.25
C ASN A 211 14.19 14.84 22.64
N VAL A 212 15.42 15.10 23.05
CA VAL A 212 15.97 14.71 24.34
C VAL A 212 16.38 15.96 25.11
N GLY A 213 16.02 16.04 26.38
CA GLY A 213 16.49 17.03 27.35
C GLY A 213 17.08 16.35 28.57
N LEU A 214 18.10 16.96 29.18
CA LEU A 214 18.68 16.48 30.44
C LEU A 214 18.62 17.59 31.48
N ARG A 215 17.87 17.33 32.55
CA ARG A 215 17.82 18.18 33.74
C ARG A 215 18.55 17.49 34.89
N VAL A 216 19.29 18.26 35.64
CA VAL A 216 19.94 17.82 36.88
C VAL A 216 19.48 18.69 38.04
N TYR A 217 19.28 18.08 39.20
CA TYR A 217 18.82 18.79 40.39
C TYR A 217 19.51 18.28 41.66
N GLY A 218 19.64 19.17 42.65
CA GLY A 218 20.34 18.86 43.92
C GLY A 218 21.86 18.90 43.85
N HIS A 219 22.45 19.18 42.68
CA HIS A 219 23.86 18.95 42.35
C HIS A 219 24.89 19.93 42.96
N GLU A 220 24.47 20.90 43.75
CA GLU A 220 25.36 21.87 44.41
C GLU A 220 25.32 21.78 45.94
N GLY A 221 26.39 22.28 46.56
CA GLY A 221 26.53 22.32 48.02
C GLY A 221 26.81 20.95 48.65
N THR A 222 26.39 20.80 49.91
CA THR A 222 26.55 19.57 50.70
C THR A 222 25.21 19.12 51.27
N GLY A 223 25.14 17.89 51.79
CA GLY A 223 23.97 17.40 52.54
C GLY A 223 23.79 18.03 53.93
N SER A 224 24.44 19.16 54.22
CA SER A 224 24.29 19.89 55.48
C SER A 224 23.16 20.92 55.40
N ASP A 225 22.52 21.22 56.53
CA ASP A 225 21.45 22.23 56.59
C ASP A 225 21.91 23.62 56.15
N ALA A 226 23.21 23.93 56.30
CA ALA A 226 23.78 25.22 55.90
C ALA A 226 23.73 25.44 54.38
N ASP A 227 23.87 24.36 53.60
CA ASP A 227 23.83 24.40 52.14
C ASP A 227 22.47 23.97 51.58
N LYS A 228 21.47 23.68 52.44
CA LYS A 228 20.14 23.22 52.01
C LYS A 228 19.55 24.14 50.95
N GLN A 229 19.52 25.45 51.22
CA GLN A 229 18.98 26.43 50.27
C GLN A 229 19.74 26.40 48.92
N LEU A 230 21.07 26.39 48.96
CA LEU A 230 21.90 26.34 47.76
C LEU A 230 21.59 25.10 46.90
N SER A 231 21.48 23.94 47.55
CA SER A 231 21.19 22.69 46.85
C SER A 231 19.76 22.64 46.32
N CYS A 232 18.79 23.14 47.09
CA CYS A 232 17.39 23.19 46.67
C CYS A 232 17.17 24.14 45.48
N ASP A 233 17.99 25.20 45.37
CA ASP A 233 17.97 26.12 44.23
C ASP A 233 18.74 25.57 43.01
N ALA A 234 19.59 24.55 43.19
CA ALA A 234 20.40 23.96 42.14
C ALA A 234 19.60 22.99 41.27
N ASN A 235 18.95 23.52 40.25
CA ASN A 235 18.06 22.80 39.36
C ASN A 235 18.13 23.38 37.94
N GLU A 236 18.79 22.67 37.03
CA GLU A 236 19.20 23.21 35.73
C GLU A 236 18.96 22.23 34.57
N LEU A 237 18.51 22.75 33.43
CA LEU A 237 18.48 22.03 32.16
C LEU A 237 19.88 22.14 31.50
N ILE A 238 20.68 21.10 31.65
CA ILE A 238 22.09 21.07 31.22
C ILE A 238 22.27 20.54 29.79
N TYR A 239 21.24 19.91 29.22
CA TYR A 239 21.13 19.61 27.80
C TYR A 239 19.76 20.08 27.31
N GLU A 240 19.74 21.06 26.42
CA GLU A 240 18.51 21.65 25.91
C GLU A 240 17.67 20.62 25.15
N LEU A 241 16.34 20.70 25.31
CA LEU A 241 15.40 19.81 24.65
C LEU A 241 15.44 20.00 23.13
N GLY A 242 15.99 19.01 22.42
CA GLY A 242 16.12 19.02 20.96
C GLY A 242 16.66 17.69 20.44
N SER A 243 17.03 17.64 19.15
CA SER A 243 17.59 16.44 18.53
C SER A 243 18.80 15.92 19.32
N PHE A 244 18.88 14.60 19.48
CA PHE A 244 19.95 13.97 20.25
C PHE A 244 21.29 14.06 19.52
N ASP A 245 22.28 14.68 20.16
CA ASP A 245 23.69 14.65 19.77
C ASP A 245 24.50 13.97 20.87
N LYS A 246 25.03 12.78 20.55
CA LYS A 246 25.72 11.94 21.53
C LYS A 246 26.90 12.64 22.20
N SER A 247 27.72 13.36 21.44
CA SER A 247 28.93 14.01 21.98
C SER A 247 28.58 15.14 22.96
N SER A 248 27.60 15.96 22.61
CA SER A 248 27.17 17.09 23.44
C SER A 248 26.45 16.59 24.69
N PHE A 249 25.63 15.56 24.56
CA PHE A 249 24.93 14.94 25.69
C PHE A 249 25.90 14.30 26.70
N GLU A 250 26.88 13.52 26.24
CA GLU A 250 27.92 12.94 27.10
C GLU A 250 28.75 14.03 27.79
N THR A 251 29.03 15.15 27.11
CA THR A 251 29.74 16.30 27.68
C THR A 251 28.96 16.95 28.82
N ALA A 252 27.64 17.02 28.71
CA ALA A 252 26.77 17.54 29.77
C ALA A 252 26.62 16.55 30.94
N LEU A 253 26.45 15.26 30.66
CA LEU A 253 26.15 14.23 31.67
C LEU A 253 27.36 13.83 32.52
N ASN A 254 28.53 13.65 31.90
CA ASN A 254 29.70 13.06 32.57
C ASN A 254 30.20 13.84 33.79
N PRO A 255 30.24 15.19 33.81
CA PRO A 255 30.77 15.96 34.93
C PRO A 255 29.93 15.93 36.21
N ILE A 256 28.65 15.52 36.14
CA ILE A 256 27.71 15.57 37.27
C ILE A 256 28.23 14.75 38.45
N LYS A 257 28.13 15.27 39.66
CA LYS A 257 28.52 14.55 40.88
C LYS A 257 27.39 14.59 41.90
N PRO A 258 27.24 13.54 42.72
CA PRO A 258 26.32 13.57 43.85
C PRO A 258 26.73 14.65 44.85
N ALA A 259 25.78 15.49 45.25
CA ALA A 259 25.94 16.60 46.18
C ALA A 259 24.58 16.95 46.79
N GLY A 260 24.54 17.69 47.90
CA GLY A 260 23.30 18.34 48.31
C GLY A 260 22.09 17.45 48.68
N TRP A 261 20.91 17.96 48.37
CA TRP A 261 19.56 17.60 48.79
C TRP A 261 18.65 17.39 47.55
N THR A 262 17.45 16.82 47.74
CA THR A 262 16.52 16.40 46.67
C THR A 262 15.34 17.37 46.50
N PRO A 263 15.40 18.38 45.60
CA PRO A 263 14.28 19.28 45.27
C PRO A 263 13.36 18.73 44.17
N LEU A 264 12.72 17.58 44.41
CA LEU A 264 11.92 16.84 43.43
C LEU A 264 10.73 17.64 42.87
N ALA A 265 10.01 18.38 43.73
CA ALA A 265 8.88 19.21 43.35
C ALA A 265 9.31 20.34 42.40
N SER A 266 10.39 21.05 42.73
CA SER A 266 10.95 22.09 41.86
C SER A 266 11.44 21.52 40.53
N ALA A 267 12.09 20.34 40.56
CA ALA A 267 12.54 19.67 39.36
C ALA A 267 11.38 19.32 38.42
N LEU A 268 10.26 18.83 38.97
CA LEU A 268 9.05 18.52 38.21
C LEU A 268 8.43 19.78 37.59
N GLU A 269 8.25 20.84 38.37
CA GLU A 269 7.73 22.11 37.88
C GLU A 269 8.58 22.67 36.73
N GLN A 270 9.91 22.67 36.88
CA GLN A 270 10.80 23.18 35.85
C GLN A 270 10.86 22.26 34.62
N SER A 271 10.84 20.93 34.78
CA SER A 271 10.73 20.00 33.64
C SER A 271 9.45 20.21 32.84
N ALA A 272 8.32 20.48 33.50
CA ALA A 272 7.08 20.81 32.80
C ALA A 272 7.18 22.14 32.04
N GLU A 273 7.85 23.14 32.63
CA GLU A 273 8.09 24.44 31.99
C GLU A 273 9.02 24.34 30.76
N ASP A 274 10.03 23.46 30.80
CA ASP A 274 10.92 23.19 29.65
C ASP A 274 10.13 22.68 28.43
N LEU A 275 8.99 22.03 28.67
CA LEU A 275 8.12 21.48 27.63
C LEU A 275 7.12 22.49 27.06
N LYS A 276 7.04 23.73 27.55
CA LYS A 276 5.99 24.71 27.19
C LYS A 276 5.81 24.99 25.69
N LYS A 277 6.82 24.71 24.87
CA LYS A 277 6.77 24.87 23.40
C LYS A 277 6.11 23.68 22.70
N PHE A 278 5.90 22.58 23.42
CA PHE A 278 5.50 21.28 22.91
C PHE A 278 4.10 20.95 23.42
N SER A 279 3.09 21.64 22.89
CA SER A 279 1.69 21.41 23.26
C SER A 279 1.33 19.93 23.19
N SER A 280 0.60 19.48 24.20
CA SER A 280 0.02 18.14 24.20
C SER A 280 -0.93 17.94 23.03
N GLU A 281 -1.28 18.90 22.17
CA GLU A 281 -2.06 18.63 20.95
C GLU A 281 -1.23 17.98 19.83
N ASN A 282 0.08 18.20 19.82
CA ASN A 282 0.99 17.73 18.75
C ASN A 282 2.25 17.04 19.28
N SER A 283 2.52 17.09 20.60
CA SER A 283 3.71 16.51 21.23
C SER A 283 3.41 15.55 22.36
N ARG A 284 4.08 14.40 22.34
CA ARG A 284 4.07 13.41 23.40
C ARG A 284 5.22 13.74 24.32
N ASN A 285 4.89 14.24 25.50
CA ASN A 285 5.89 14.67 26.46
C ASN A 285 6.04 13.61 27.55
N VAL A 286 7.26 13.15 27.76
CA VAL A 286 7.59 12.17 28.80
C VAL A 286 8.73 12.72 29.63
N ILE A 287 8.58 12.67 30.95
CA ILE A 287 9.63 13.03 31.91
C ILE A 287 10.00 11.75 32.66
N TYR A 288 11.27 11.37 32.62
CA TYR A 288 11.82 10.29 33.43
C TYR A 288 12.59 10.88 34.60
N PHE A 289 12.11 10.68 35.82
CA PHE A 289 12.90 10.94 37.02
C PHE A 289 13.72 9.71 37.36
N VAL A 290 15.02 9.88 37.56
CA VAL A 290 15.90 8.87 38.14
C VAL A 290 16.33 9.40 39.51
N SER A 291 15.80 8.82 40.58
CA SER A 291 16.01 9.29 41.96
C SER A 291 16.11 8.14 42.95
N ASP A 292 16.90 8.30 43.99
CA ASP A 292 17.04 7.35 45.10
C ASP A 292 16.31 7.79 46.38
N GLY A 293 15.60 8.93 46.35
CA GLY A 293 15.03 9.57 47.53
C GLY A 293 13.71 10.30 47.31
N ILE A 294 13.16 10.81 48.41
CA ILE A 294 11.96 11.67 48.42
C ILE A 294 12.34 13.14 48.53
N GLU A 295 11.38 14.02 48.30
CA GLU A 295 11.50 15.47 48.51
C GLU A 295 12.11 15.82 49.88
N THR A 296 13.18 16.62 49.87
CA THR A 296 13.82 17.14 51.08
C THR A 296 13.94 18.66 51.13
N CYS A 297 13.40 19.38 50.14
CA CYS A 297 13.46 20.84 50.01
C CYS A 297 12.12 21.52 50.31
N ASP A 298 11.31 20.89 51.16
CA ASP A 298 10.04 21.41 51.69
C ASP A 298 8.95 21.64 50.61
N GLY A 299 9.12 21.08 49.41
CA GLY A 299 8.15 21.11 48.31
C GLY A 299 7.04 20.06 48.41
N ASN A 300 6.10 20.08 47.45
CA ASN A 300 5.06 19.05 47.32
C ASN A 300 5.06 18.43 45.91
N PRO A 301 5.75 17.29 45.70
CA PRO A 301 5.93 16.72 44.37
C PRO A 301 4.65 16.10 43.79
N VAL A 302 3.70 15.65 44.63
CA VAL A 302 2.42 15.12 44.15
C VAL A 302 1.55 16.25 43.57
N GLU A 303 1.53 17.41 44.22
CA GLU A 303 0.81 18.58 43.68
C GLU A 303 1.49 19.13 42.43
N ALA A 304 2.83 19.14 42.38
CA ALA A 304 3.57 19.48 41.18
C ALA A 304 3.23 18.54 40.01
N ALA A 305 3.17 17.21 40.25
CA ALA A 305 2.79 16.22 39.25
C ALA A 305 1.39 16.44 38.69
N LYS A 306 0.41 16.71 39.56
CA LYS A 306 -0.96 17.06 39.13
C LYS A 306 -0.99 18.33 38.32
N ALA A 307 -0.24 19.36 38.73
CA ALA A 307 -0.16 20.62 38.01
C ALA A 307 0.46 20.45 36.62
N ALA A 308 1.53 19.63 36.51
CA ALA A 308 2.13 19.28 35.24
C ALA A 308 1.13 18.53 34.34
N LYS A 309 0.45 17.50 34.86
CA LYS A 309 -0.59 16.76 34.13
C LYS A 309 -1.73 17.65 33.63
N ALA A 310 -2.17 18.59 34.46
CA ALA A 310 -3.23 19.53 34.12
C ALA A 310 -2.77 20.66 33.18
N SER A 311 -1.46 20.75 32.88
CA SER A 311 -0.93 21.73 31.94
C SER A 311 -1.34 21.41 30.51
N GLY A 312 -1.28 22.42 29.62
CA GLY A 312 -1.47 22.19 28.18
C GLY A 312 -0.40 21.29 27.55
N MET A 313 0.67 20.95 28.27
CA MET A 313 1.74 20.05 27.82
C MET A 313 1.49 18.59 28.21
N ASP A 314 0.63 18.33 29.20
CA ASP A 314 0.19 17.01 29.66
C ASP A 314 1.31 15.93 29.69
N PRO A 315 2.49 16.19 30.30
CA PRO A 315 3.58 15.24 30.31
C PRO A 315 3.25 14.03 31.17
N ILE A 316 3.73 12.88 30.74
CA ILE A 316 3.73 11.67 31.56
C ILE A 316 5.02 11.58 32.35
N VAL A 317 4.89 11.48 33.67
CA VAL A 317 6.03 11.45 34.58
C VAL A 317 6.25 10.02 35.04
N ASN A 318 7.27 9.39 34.48
CA ASN A 318 7.76 8.10 34.94
C ASN A 318 8.82 8.32 36.01
N ILE A 319 8.78 7.53 37.07
CA ILE A 319 9.77 7.61 38.16
C ILE A 319 10.47 6.28 38.30
N ILE A 320 11.78 6.33 38.21
CA ILE A 320 12.65 5.19 38.43
C ILE A 320 13.36 5.40 39.77
N GLY A 321 12.88 4.66 40.78
CA GLY A 321 13.46 4.63 42.11
C GLY A 321 14.70 3.75 42.12
N PHE A 322 15.85 4.28 42.56
CA PHE A 322 17.09 3.52 42.64
C PHE A 322 17.40 3.11 44.09
N GLY A 323 17.17 1.84 44.43
CA GLY A 323 17.49 1.33 45.77
C GLY A 323 16.66 1.92 46.92
N VAL A 324 15.40 2.26 46.64
CA VAL A 324 14.52 2.99 47.55
C VAL A 324 13.89 2.05 48.58
N ASN A 325 13.67 2.54 49.82
CA ASN A 325 12.96 1.76 50.83
C ASN A 325 11.43 1.69 50.56
N ASN A 326 10.75 0.76 51.23
CA ASN A 326 9.32 0.50 50.99
C ASN A 326 8.38 1.69 51.27
N GLU A 327 8.74 2.62 52.17
CA GLU A 327 7.90 3.77 52.49
C GLU A 327 8.04 4.87 51.44
N ASP A 328 9.26 5.12 50.98
CA ASP A 328 9.58 6.13 49.98
C ASP A 328 9.12 5.68 48.58
N SER A 329 9.20 4.38 48.28
CA SER A 329 8.67 3.77 47.06
C SER A 329 7.17 4.09 46.84
N LYS A 330 6.36 4.07 47.91
CA LYS A 330 4.93 4.41 47.82
C LYS A 330 4.70 5.87 47.43
N LYS A 331 5.51 6.79 47.98
CA LYS A 331 5.39 8.22 47.67
C LYS A 331 5.81 8.50 46.23
N LEU A 332 6.90 7.88 45.76
CA LEU A 332 7.33 7.97 44.36
C LEU A 332 6.27 7.42 43.40
N LYS A 333 5.64 6.30 43.75
CA LYS A 333 4.51 5.77 43.00
C LYS A 333 3.33 6.73 42.94
N GLU A 334 2.99 7.39 44.06
CA GLU A 334 1.91 8.38 44.08
C GLU A 334 2.17 9.56 43.14
N ILE A 335 3.43 10.01 43.04
CA ILE A 335 3.82 11.09 42.11
C ILE A 335 3.67 10.64 40.65
N ALA A 336 4.14 9.44 40.31
CA ALA A 336 4.00 8.88 38.96
C ALA A 336 2.52 8.71 38.58
N ASP A 337 1.73 8.10 39.46
CA ASP A 337 0.29 7.89 39.28
C ASP A 337 -0.45 9.23 39.07
N ALA A 338 -0.06 10.27 39.83
CA ALA A 338 -0.65 11.62 39.71
C ALA A 338 -0.43 12.30 38.36
N ALA A 339 0.59 11.87 37.61
CA ALA A 339 0.89 12.34 36.26
C ALA A 339 0.66 11.27 35.18
N GLY A 340 -0.03 10.17 35.50
CA GLY A 340 -0.35 9.10 34.56
C GLY A 340 0.87 8.34 34.03
N GLY A 341 1.97 8.33 34.79
CA GLY A 341 3.16 7.55 34.48
C GLY A 341 3.32 6.35 35.39
N ASN A 342 4.44 5.64 35.20
CA ASN A 342 4.75 4.44 35.93
C ASN A 342 5.90 4.67 36.92
N TYR A 343 5.81 3.98 38.05
CA TYR A 343 6.92 3.84 38.97
C TYR A 343 7.59 2.48 38.80
N ALA A 344 8.92 2.48 38.75
CA ALA A 344 9.73 1.28 38.77
C ALA A 344 10.78 1.37 39.87
N ASP A 345 10.89 0.33 40.68
CA ASP A 345 11.98 0.16 41.63
C ASP A 345 13.08 -0.69 40.98
N VAL A 346 14.30 -0.17 40.97
CA VAL A 346 15.45 -0.82 40.35
C VAL A 346 16.61 -0.93 41.34
N HIS A 347 17.32 -2.04 41.29
CA HIS A 347 18.41 -2.35 42.22
C HIS A 347 19.75 -2.59 41.52
N ASN A 348 19.80 -2.46 40.19
CA ASN A 348 21.02 -2.62 39.40
C ASN A 348 20.84 -2.04 37.99
N GLN A 349 21.96 -1.94 37.27
CA GLN A 349 22.01 -1.43 35.89
C GLN A 349 21.10 -2.18 34.92
N SER A 350 21.03 -3.52 35.00
CA SER A 350 20.22 -4.32 34.08
C SER A 350 18.73 -4.02 34.22
N GLN A 351 18.24 -3.82 35.45
CA GLN A 351 16.85 -3.46 35.69
C GLN A 351 16.54 -2.05 35.22
N LEU A 352 17.46 -1.10 35.42
CA LEU A 352 17.32 0.27 34.93
C LEU A 352 17.23 0.30 33.38
N ASN A 353 18.12 -0.45 32.71
CA ASN A 353 18.08 -0.63 31.26
C ASN A 353 16.76 -1.25 30.79
N GLU A 354 16.27 -2.30 31.47
CA GLU A 354 15.01 -2.96 31.11
C GLU A 354 13.80 -1.99 31.15
N GLN A 355 13.74 -1.11 32.16
CA GLN A 355 12.67 -0.12 32.25
C GLN A 355 12.72 0.88 31.09
N PHE A 356 13.92 1.32 30.72
CA PHE A 356 14.11 2.19 29.56
C PHE A 356 13.78 1.49 28.23
N SER A 357 14.19 0.22 28.05
CA SER A 357 13.93 -0.55 26.82
C SER A 357 12.44 -0.79 26.56
N LYS A 358 11.63 -1.03 27.61
CA LYS A 358 10.17 -1.20 27.45
C LYS A 358 9.52 0.01 26.77
N SER A 359 10.00 1.22 27.06
CA SER A 359 9.52 2.45 26.42
C SER A 359 9.87 2.53 24.93
N VAL A 360 10.97 1.92 24.51
CA VAL A 360 11.45 1.97 23.10
C VAL A 360 10.77 0.89 22.27
N ASP A 361 10.61 -0.31 22.83
CA ASP A 361 9.98 -1.45 22.16
C ASP A 361 8.54 -1.16 21.73
N GLU A 362 7.79 -0.41 22.53
CA GLU A 362 6.41 -0.02 22.20
C GLU A 362 6.37 0.92 21.00
N VAL A 363 7.26 1.92 20.95
CA VAL A 363 7.34 2.89 19.84
C VAL A 363 7.75 2.18 18.53
N LEU A 364 8.76 1.31 18.58
CA LEU A 364 9.27 0.62 17.39
C LEU A 364 8.26 -0.37 16.79
N LYS A 365 7.46 -1.06 17.62
CA LYS A 365 6.42 -1.99 17.13
C LYS A 365 5.36 -1.28 16.31
N TRP A 366 4.92 -0.11 16.77
CA TRP A 366 3.93 0.67 16.04
C TRP A 366 4.46 1.28 14.76
N GLN A 367 5.72 1.72 14.76
CA GLN A 367 6.39 2.18 13.54
C GLN A 367 6.47 1.05 12.50
N ALA A 368 6.86 -0.14 12.91
CA ALA A 368 6.91 -1.33 12.04
C ALA A 368 5.51 -1.70 11.50
N TRP A 369 4.48 -1.68 12.36
CA TRP A 369 3.10 -1.92 11.96
C TRP A 369 2.61 -0.91 10.92
N HIS A 370 2.89 0.38 11.11
CA HIS A 370 2.46 1.44 10.20
C HIS A 370 3.10 1.31 8.82
N THR A 371 4.42 1.13 8.76
CA THR A 371 5.13 0.94 7.49
C THR A 371 4.63 -0.30 6.75
N LYS A 372 4.41 -1.41 7.47
CA LYS A 372 3.87 -2.64 6.88
C LYS A 372 2.46 -2.43 6.33
N SER A 373 1.56 -1.86 7.14
CA SER A 373 0.15 -1.64 6.76
C SER A 373 0.02 -0.69 5.56
N GLN A 374 0.78 0.40 5.53
CA GLN A 374 0.82 1.31 4.37
C GLN A 374 1.30 0.59 3.11
N SER A 375 2.31 -0.28 3.24
CA SER A 375 2.85 -1.04 2.11
C SER A 375 1.84 -2.05 1.58
N GLU A 376 1.11 -2.74 2.46
CA GLU A 376 0.04 -3.68 2.07
C GLU A 376 -1.11 -2.97 1.32
N VAL A 377 -1.58 -1.84 1.84
CA VAL A 377 -2.63 -1.04 1.17
C VAL A 377 -2.15 -0.50 -0.18
N ALA A 378 -0.91 -0.02 -0.26
CA ALA A 378 -0.32 0.40 -1.52
C ALA A 378 -0.20 -0.76 -2.51
N ASN A 379 0.25 -1.94 -2.09
CA ASN A 379 0.35 -3.11 -2.96
C ASN A 379 -1.03 -3.51 -3.49
N ASN A 380 -2.04 -3.62 -2.63
CA ASN A 380 -3.41 -3.93 -3.04
C ASN A 380 -3.96 -2.91 -4.04
N TYR A 381 -3.67 -1.61 -3.85
CA TYR A 381 -4.09 -0.56 -4.79
C TYR A 381 -3.51 -0.77 -6.19
N HIS A 382 -2.21 -1.10 -6.25
CA HIS A 382 -1.53 -1.39 -7.52
C HIS A 382 -2.01 -2.70 -8.15
N GLU A 383 -2.19 -3.76 -7.36
CA GLU A 383 -2.72 -5.04 -7.86
C GLU A 383 -4.12 -4.86 -8.45
N ASN A 384 -5.00 -4.15 -7.75
CA ASN A 384 -6.34 -3.82 -8.25
C ASN A 384 -6.27 -2.97 -9.52
N PHE A 385 -5.36 -1.99 -9.58
CA PHE A 385 -5.16 -1.18 -10.78
C PHE A 385 -4.73 -2.04 -11.98
N PHE A 386 -3.73 -2.92 -11.80
CA PHE A 386 -3.26 -3.79 -12.87
C PHE A 386 -4.31 -4.82 -13.28
N GLY A 387 -5.03 -5.41 -12.31
CA GLY A 387 -6.13 -6.33 -12.55
C GLY A 387 -7.26 -5.68 -13.36
N LEU A 388 -7.64 -4.44 -13.01
CA LEU A 388 -8.66 -3.69 -13.71
C LEU A 388 -8.25 -3.35 -15.16
N ASN A 389 -7.00 -2.93 -15.37
CA ASN A 389 -6.46 -2.72 -16.71
C ASN A 389 -6.41 -4.02 -17.53
N ALA A 390 -6.00 -5.13 -16.91
CA ALA A 390 -5.95 -6.43 -17.59
C ALA A 390 -7.34 -6.90 -18.01
N TRP A 391 -8.33 -6.75 -17.13
CA TRP A 391 -9.73 -7.07 -17.40
C TRP A 391 -10.29 -6.23 -18.57
N GLU A 392 -10.14 -4.90 -18.52
CA GLU A 392 -10.62 -4.02 -19.61
C GLU A 392 -9.96 -4.39 -20.94
N ASN A 393 -8.63 -4.53 -20.97
CA ASN A 393 -7.90 -4.85 -22.20
C ASN A 393 -8.34 -6.19 -22.79
N LYS A 394 -8.54 -7.21 -21.95
CA LYS A 394 -9.01 -8.52 -22.39
C LYS A 394 -10.43 -8.47 -22.92
N TRP A 395 -11.31 -7.73 -22.24
CA TRP A 395 -12.68 -7.51 -22.70
C TRP A 395 -12.69 -6.79 -24.05
N MET A 396 -11.93 -5.70 -24.18
CA MET A 396 -11.83 -4.89 -25.41
C MET A 396 -11.29 -5.71 -26.59
N SER A 397 -10.23 -6.49 -26.36
CA SER A 397 -9.68 -7.38 -27.38
C SER A 397 -10.70 -8.43 -27.84
N LYS A 398 -11.37 -9.12 -26.91
CA LYS A 398 -12.44 -10.08 -27.24
C LYS A 398 -13.58 -9.40 -28.01
N ASN A 399 -13.99 -8.21 -27.58
CA ASN A 399 -15.08 -7.46 -28.20
C ASN A 399 -14.78 -7.05 -29.64
N ILE A 400 -13.54 -6.64 -29.93
CA ILE A 400 -13.09 -6.34 -31.30
C ILE A 400 -13.17 -7.59 -32.17
N HIS A 401 -12.63 -8.73 -31.71
CA HIS A 401 -12.66 -9.97 -32.47
C HIS A 401 -14.07 -10.50 -32.72
N PHE A 402 -14.93 -10.41 -31.71
CA PHE A 402 -16.34 -10.79 -31.82
C PHE A 402 -17.06 -9.89 -32.82
N SER A 403 -16.92 -8.57 -32.71
CA SER A 403 -17.53 -7.62 -33.64
C SER A 403 -17.11 -7.86 -35.10
N LEU A 404 -15.82 -8.12 -35.34
CA LEU A 404 -15.31 -8.45 -36.67
C LEU A 404 -15.89 -9.76 -37.20
N SER A 405 -16.03 -10.77 -36.34
CA SER A 405 -16.55 -12.09 -36.74
C SER A 405 -18.02 -11.99 -37.18
N ALA A 406 -18.84 -11.32 -36.37
CA ALA A 406 -20.25 -11.10 -36.67
C ALA A 406 -20.47 -10.20 -37.91
N SER A 407 -19.68 -9.13 -38.08
CA SER A 407 -19.74 -8.28 -39.29
C SER A 407 -19.31 -9.04 -40.55
N THR A 408 -18.33 -9.93 -40.43
CA THR A 408 -17.91 -10.81 -41.54
C THR A 408 -19.02 -11.81 -41.89
N ALA A 409 -19.74 -12.35 -40.91
CA ALA A 409 -20.88 -13.23 -41.16
C ALA A 409 -21.98 -12.53 -41.96
N ILE A 410 -22.36 -11.29 -41.60
CA ILE A 410 -23.30 -10.47 -42.38
C ILE A 410 -22.78 -10.27 -43.82
N THR A 411 -21.47 -10.09 -44.00
CA THR A 411 -20.88 -9.99 -45.33
C THR A 411 -20.96 -11.29 -46.13
N ILE A 412 -20.77 -12.44 -45.49
CA ILE A 412 -20.92 -13.77 -46.12
C ILE A 412 -22.37 -13.98 -46.57
N LEU A 413 -23.36 -13.70 -45.71
CA LEU A 413 -24.77 -13.80 -46.06
C LEU A 413 -25.11 -12.98 -47.32
N SER A 414 -24.56 -11.78 -47.44
CA SER A 414 -24.75 -10.93 -48.62
C SER A 414 -24.07 -11.51 -49.87
N ASN A 415 -22.88 -12.09 -49.74
CA ASN A 415 -22.15 -12.71 -50.86
C ASN A 415 -22.84 -13.99 -51.37
N GLU A 416 -23.48 -14.74 -50.47
CA GLU A 416 -24.29 -15.93 -50.79
C GLU A 416 -25.71 -15.57 -51.28
N ASN A 417 -26.03 -14.27 -51.41
CA ASN A 417 -27.34 -13.75 -51.81
C ASN A 417 -28.49 -14.11 -50.86
N LEU A 418 -28.19 -14.37 -49.58
CA LEU A 418 -29.19 -14.61 -48.53
C LEU A 418 -29.78 -13.30 -47.98
N ILE A 419 -29.07 -12.18 -48.15
CA ILE A 419 -29.55 -10.83 -47.85
C ILE A 419 -29.13 -9.86 -48.96
N THR A 420 -29.88 -8.77 -49.14
CA THR A 420 -29.52 -7.71 -50.08
C THR A 420 -28.37 -6.84 -49.55
N TYR A 421 -27.76 -6.06 -50.44
CA TYR A 421 -26.68 -5.14 -50.08
C TYR A 421 -27.13 -4.01 -49.14
N ASP A 422 -28.36 -3.52 -49.30
CA ASP A 422 -28.92 -2.48 -48.42
C ASP A 422 -29.21 -3.05 -47.03
N GLN A 423 -29.78 -4.26 -46.95
CA GLN A 423 -29.97 -4.98 -45.69
C GLN A 423 -28.64 -5.23 -44.98
N LYS A 424 -27.61 -5.67 -45.71
CA LYS A 424 -26.25 -5.85 -45.18
C LYS A 424 -25.75 -4.59 -44.48
N TYR A 425 -25.86 -3.42 -45.12
CA TYR A 425 -25.40 -2.16 -44.52
C TYR A 425 -26.18 -1.78 -43.27
N TRP A 426 -27.51 -1.92 -43.32
CA TRP A 426 -28.37 -1.61 -42.18
C TRP A 426 -28.03 -2.51 -40.97
N MET A 427 -27.89 -3.82 -41.21
CA MET A 427 -27.57 -4.81 -40.18
C MET A 427 -26.18 -4.58 -39.59
N ASP A 428 -25.18 -4.26 -40.42
CA ASP A 428 -23.83 -3.97 -39.97
C ASP A 428 -23.75 -2.66 -39.15
N ASP A 429 -24.54 -1.64 -39.49
CA ASP A 429 -24.62 -0.39 -38.72
C ASP A 429 -25.27 -0.64 -37.34
N LEU A 430 -26.39 -1.37 -37.30
CA LEU A 430 -27.05 -1.77 -36.05
C LEU A 430 -26.08 -2.55 -35.15
N LEU A 431 -25.37 -3.54 -35.70
CA LEU A 431 -24.42 -4.35 -34.96
C LEU A 431 -23.27 -3.49 -34.38
N LYS A 432 -22.70 -2.58 -35.18
CA LYS A 432 -21.67 -1.64 -34.72
C LYS A 432 -22.17 -0.71 -33.62
N GLU A 433 -23.39 -0.22 -33.74
CA GLU A 433 -24.02 0.61 -32.70
C GLU A 433 -24.09 -0.15 -31.36
N LYS A 434 -24.54 -1.41 -31.40
CA LYS A 434 -24.64 -2.27 -30.21
C LYS A 434 -23.27 -2.53 -29.57
N PHE A 435 -22.25 -2.89 -30.35
CA PHE A 435 -20.90 -3.10 -29.83
C PHE A 435 -20.28 -1.82 -29.24
N LYS A 436 -20.52 -0.66 -29.87
CA LYS A 436 -20.05 0.63 -29.36
C LYS A 436 -20.73 1.01 -28.04
N LYS A 437 -22.02 0.69 -27.88
CA LYS A 437 -22.73 0.83 -26.60
C LYS A 437 -22.09 -0.04 -25.52
N GLN A 438 -21.79 -1.31 -25.82
CA GLN A 438 -21.14 -2.23 -24.87
C GLN A 438 -19.73 -1.76 -24.46
N GLU A 439 -18.92 -1.29 -25.42
CA GLU A 439 -17.62 -0.67 -25.12
C GLU A 439 -17.75 0.51 -24.15
N LYS A 440 -18.76 1.37 -24.37
CA LYS A 440 -19.02 2.51 -23.48
C LYS A 440 -19.42 2.06 -22.08
N LEU A 441 -20.20 0.99 -21.95
CA LEU A 441 -20.58 0.42 -20.65
C LEU A 441 -19.34 -0.06 -19.88
N VAL A 442 -18.42 -0.76 -20.56
CA VAL A 442 -17.17 -1.26 -19.95
C VAL A 442 -16.26 -0.12 -19.52
N LYS A 443 -16.06 0.88 -20.38
CA LYS A 443 -15.26 2.08 -20.04
C LYS A 443 -15.84 2.83 -18.84
N ASN A 444 -17.17 2.97 -18.79
CA ASN A 444 -17.83 3.60 -17.65
C ASN A 444 -17.66 2.80 -16.36
N LEU A 445 -17.77 1.47 -16.44
CA LEU A 445 -17.55 0.57 -15.30
C LEU A 445 -16.09 0.62 -14.84
N TYR A 446 -15.13 0.57 -15.76
CA TYR A 446 -13.70 0.77 -15.48
C TYR A 446 -13.47 2.06 -14.67
N ASN A 447 -14.00 3.19 -15.15
CA ASN A 447 -13.83 4.47 -14.46
C ASN A 447 -14.43 4.47 -13.06
N LYS A 448 -15.61 3.84 -12.87
CA LYS A 448 -16.23 3.70 -11.54
C LYS A 448 -15.37 2.85 -10.59
N LEU A 449 -14.87 1.70 -11.06
CA LEU A 449 -14.03 0.81 -10.27
C LEU A 449 -12.66 1.44 -9.95
N PHE A 450 -12.11 2.21 -10.90
CA PHE A 450 -10.88 2.95 -10.69
C PHE A 450 -11.02 4.01 -9.59
N GLU A 451 -12.09 4.83 -9.64
CA GLU A 451 -12.34 5.82 -8.58
C GLU A 451 -12.66 5.14 -7.24
N LEU A 452 -13.39 4.02 -7.23
CA LEU A 452 -13.63 3.23 -6.02
C LEU A 452 -12.31 2.73 -5.40
N ASN A 453 -11.41 2.12 -6.19
CA ASN A 453 -10.11 1.65 -5.71
C ASN A 453 -9.27 2.79 -5.12
N LYS A 454 -9.34 3.97 -5.73
CA LYS A 454 -8.65 5.18 -5.24
C LYS A 454 -9.27 5.72 -3.96
N GLU A 455 -10.59 5.76 -3.85
CA GLU A 455 -11.30 6.16 -2.64
C GLU A 455 -10.97 5.21 -1.48
N ASN A 456 -11.02 3.90 -1.73
CA ASN A 456 -10.63 2.85 -0.78
C ASN A 456 -9.21 3.04 -0.27
N TYR A 457 -8.25 3.24 -1.17
CA TYR A 457 -6.85 3.52 -0.82
C TYR A 457 -6.73 4.74 0.09
N ASN A 458 -7.36 5.87 -0.27
CA ASN A 458 -7.28 7.09 0.52
C ASN A 458 -7.91 6.91 1.91
N ASN A 459 -9.08 6.28 1.98
CA ASN A 459 -9.79 6.02 3.23
C ASN A 459 -8.98 5.09 4.14
N LYS A 460 -8.41 4.01 3.59
CA LYS A 460 -7.61 3.06 4.37
C LYS A 460 -6.28 3.63 4.82
N MET A 461 -5.63 4.44 3.98
CA MET A 461 -4.42 5.18 4.38
C MET A 461 -4.70 6.18 5.51
N ASP A 462 -5.83 6.88 5.46
CA ASP A 462 -6.27 7.78 6.54
C ASP A 462 -6.64 7.01 7.82
N GLU A 463 -7.28 5.84 7.71
CA GLU A 463 -7.55 4.95 8.84
C GLU A 463 -6.25 4.42 9.47
N ILE A 464 -5.32 3.89 8.67
CA ILE A 464 -4.00 3.43 9.13
C ILE A 464 -3.25 4.58 9.78
N TYR A 465 -3.28 5.77 9.19
CA TYR A 465 -2.68 6.95 9.79
C TYR A 465 -3.33 7.28 11.14
N LYS A 466 -4.67 7.25 11.25
CA LYS A 466 -5.38 7.46 12.52
C LYS A 466 -5.08 6.39 13.56
N ILE A 467 -4.93 5.11 13.17
CA ILE A 467 -4.58 4.01 14.07
C ILE A 467 -3.12 4.12 14.50
N TYR A 468 -2.20 4.38 13.58
CA TYR A 468 -0.79 4.63 13.93
C TYR A 468 -0.71 5.82 14.87
N LYS A 469 -1.34 6.94 14.50
CA LYS A 469 -1.51 8.10 15.36
C LYS A 469 -2.16 7.73 16.70
N LYS A 470 -3.11 6.80 16.76
CA LYS A 470 -3.74 6.39 18.02
C LYS A 470 -2.78 5.63 18.95
N ASN A 471 -1.77 4.93 18.42
CA ASN A 471 -1.04 3.95 19.20
C ASN A 471 0.50 4.03 19.15
N SER A 472 1.10 4.68 18.16
CA SER A 472 2.54 4.98 18.08
C SER A 472 2.94 6.22 18.86
N GLN A 473 1.98 6.73 19.61
CA GLN A 473 1.97 8.04 20.20
C GLN A 473 2.08 7.90 21.70
#